data_AF-A0A0Q4MPU1-F1
#
_entry.id   AF-A0A0Q4MPU1-F1
#
_cell.length_a   1.000
_cell.length_b   1.000
_cell.length_c   1.000
_cell.angle_alpha   90.00
_cell.angle_beta   90.00
_cell.angle_gamma   90.00
#
_symmetry.space_group_name_H-M   'P 1'
#
loop_
_entity.id
_entity.type
_entity.pdbx_description
1 polymer ?
#
loop_
_entity_poly.entity_id
_entity_poly.type
_entity_poly.pdbx_seq_one_letter_code
_entity_poly.pdbx_strand_id
1 'polypeptide(L)'
;MRVPSLLALAAAGALLLPMAANAGNFPAGKEAAYMTQCTQVASGQGVDAATAKKHCDCGAQAIKKNFSDAEIADLDSQDGVDAKLMQKAQTIVKQACAPKS
;
A
#
# COMPACT_ATOMS: atom_id res chain seq x y z
N MET A 1 -4.88 -29.07 -43.54
CA MET A 1 -6.04 -28.22 -43.21
C MET A 1 -5.56 -27.08 -42.34
N ARG A 2 -5.72 -25.83 -42.79
CA ARG A 2 -5.32 -24.62 -42.06
C ARG A 2 -6.53 -24.10 -41.28
N VAL A 3 -6.39 -23.90 -39.97
CA VAL A 3 -7.43 -23.30 -39.13
C VAL A 3 -7.27 -21.77 -39.23
N PRO A 4 -8.27 -21.01 -39.72
CA PRO A 4 -8.22 -19.56 -39.63
C PRO A 4 -8.66 -19.15 -38.22
N SER A 5 -7.72 -18.68 -37.42
CA SER A 5 -8.00 -17.94 -36.19
C SER A 5 -8.73 -16.65 -36.54
N LEU A 6 -10.04 -16.64 -36.39
CA LEU A 6 -10.84 -15.43 -36.41
C LEU A 6 -10.67 -14.72 -35.08
N LEU A 7 -9.80 -13.71 -35.10
CA LEU A 7 -9.83 -12.57 -34.20
C LEU A 7 -11.27 -12.02 -34.11
N ALA A 8 -11.90 -12.17 -32.95
CA ALA A 8 -13.07 -11.41 -32.56
C ALA A 8 -12.71 -10.60 -31.31
N LEU A 9 -12.11 -9.45 -31.57
CA LEU A 9 -11.96 -8.34 -30.65
C LEU A 9 -13.36 -7.79 -30.35
N ALA A 10 -13.87 -8.02 -29.15
CA ALA A 10 -15.02 -7.32 -28.62
C ALA A 10 -14.67 -6.76 -27.25
N ALA A 11 -14.21 -5.52 -27.25
CA ALA A 11 -14.11 -4.67 -26.07
C ALA A 11 -15.51 -4.48 -25.48
N ALA A 12 -15.76 -5.08 -24.32
CA ALA A 12 -16.88 -4.69 -23.47
C ALA A 12 -16.36 -3.74 -22.39
N GLY A 13 -16.78 -2.47 -22.55
CA GLY A 13 -16.84 -1.41 -21.57
C GLY A 13 -15.87 -1.45 -20.40
N ALA A 14 -14.89 -0.55 -20.45
CA ALA A 14 -14.38 0.11 -19.27
C ALA A 14 -15.54 0.43 -18.31
N LEU A 15 -15.65 -0.33 -17.22
CA LEU A 15 -16.08 0.23 -15.95
C LEU A 15 -15.08 1.34 -15.66
N LEU A 16 -15.42 2.55 -16.10
CA LEU A 16 -14.90 3.80 -15.58
C LEU A 16 -15.32 3.86 -14.11
N LEU A 17 -14.71 3.01 -13.28
CA LEU A 17 -14.59 3.33 -11.87
C LEU A 17 -13.79 4.62 -11.85
N PRO A 18 -14.35 5.74 -11.36
CA PRO A 18 -13.59 6.97 -11.22
C PRO A 18 -12.32 6.59 -10.47
N MET A 19 -11.19 6.69 -11.19
CA MET A 19 -9.87 6.33 -10.69
C MET A 19 -9.72 7.00 -9.35
N ALA A 20 -9.62 6.15 -8.34
CA ALA A 20 -9.48 6.46 -6.94
C ALA A 20 -8.71 7.77 -6.75
N ALA A 21 -9.35 8.72 -6.10
CA ALA A 21 -8.61 9.60 -5.23
C ALA A 21 -7.98 8.68 -4.17
N ASN A 22 -6.80 8.12 -4.46
CA ASN A 22 -6.11 7.12 -3.64
C ASN A 22 -5.59 7.71 -2.32
N ALA A 23 -6.18 8.82 -1.89
CA ALA A 23 -5.85 9.48 -0.65
C ALA A 23 -6.82 9.00 0.44
N GLY A 24 -6.46 7.91 1.10
CA GLY A 24 -7.20 7.38 2.23
C GLY A 24 -6.67 7.91 3.57
N ASN A 25 -7.47 7.74 4.61
CA ASN A 25 -7.09 7.98 5.98
C ASN A 25 -7.07 6.67 6.75
N PHE A 26 -6.10 6.56 7.67
CA PHE A 26 -6.15 5.53 8.68
C PHE A 26 -7.44 5.66 9.50
N PRO A 27 -8.10 4.55 9.84
CA PRO A 27 -9.17 4.57 10.83
C PRO A 27 -8.67 5.17 12.16
N ALA A 28 -9.60 5.66 12.98
CA ALA A 28 -9.26 6.31 14.24
C ALA A 28 -8.31 5.46 15.10
N GLY A 29 -7.17 6.05 15.49
CA GLY A 29 -6.13 5.39 16.30
C GLY A 29 -5.20 4.43 15.52
N LYS A 30 -5.54 4.04 14.28
CA LYS A 30 -4.73 3.07 13.51
C LYS A 30 -3.43 3.66 12.98
N GLU A 31 -3.37 4.96 12.67
CA GLU A 31 -2.10 5.62 12.30
C GLU A 31 -1.09 5.57 13.46
N ALA A 32 -1.55 5.79 14.70
CA ALA A 32 -0.72 5.69 15.89
C ALA A 32 -0.26 4.25 16.17
N ALA A 33 -1.16 3.27 15.97
CA ALA A 33 -0.82 1.85 16.09
C ALA A 33 0.24 1.43 15.05
N TYR A 34 0.05 1.82 13.78
CA TYR A 34 1.01 1.62 12.69
C TYR A 34 2.38 2.22 13.06
N MET A 35 2.41 3.49 13.49
CA MET A 35 3.65 4.17 13.87
C MET A 35 4.36 3.46 15.03
N THR A 36 3.61 2.98 16.02
CA THR A 36 4.15 2.24 17.16
C THR A 36 4.77 0.92 16.71
N GLN A 37 4.02 0.11 15.97
CA GLN A 37 4.49 -1.19 15.47
C GLN A 37 5.69 -1.04 14.54
N CYS A 38 5.61 -0.13 13.57
CA CYS A 38 6.70 0.12 12.63
C CYS A 38 7.97 0.57 13.36
N THR A 39 7.86 1.51 14.31
CA THR A 39 9.03 1.99 15.07
C THR A 39 9.60 0.87 15.93
N GLN A 40 8.76 0.09 16.62
CA GLN A 40 9.20 -1.04 17.44
C GLN A 40 9.94 -2.10 16.61
N VAL A 41 9.41 -2.45 15.43
CA VAL A 41 10.03 -3.42 14.52
C VAL A 41 11.34 -2.89 13.95
N ALA A 42 11.42 -1.62 13.56
CA ALA A 42 12.65 -1.01 13.06
C ALA A 42 13.71 -0.92 14.16
N SER A 43 13.33 -0.51 15.38
CA SER A 43 14.25 -0.48 16.51
C SER A 43 14.72 -1.86 16.94
N GLY A 44 13.86 -2.89 16.86
CA GLY A 44 14.25 -4.28 17.06
C GLY A 44 15.29 -4.79 16.04
N GLN A 45 15.41 -4.10 14.89
CA GLN A 45 16.43 -4.35 13.87
C GLN A 45 17.68 -3.46 14.03
N GLY A 46 17.80 -2.74 15.14
CA GLY A 46 18.95 -1.88 15.44
C GLY A 46 18.90 -0.50 14.79
N VAL A 47 17.77 -0.11 14.19
CA VAL A 47 17.57 1.26 13.68
C VAL A 47 17.32 2.21 14.85
N ASP A 48 18.04 3.33 14.92
CA ASP A 48 17.82 4.31 15.97
C ASP A 48 16.39 4.87 15.93
N ALA A 49 15.88 5.30 17.08
CA ALA A 49 14.48 5.70 17.23
C ALA A 49 14.09 6.89 16.32
N ALA A 50 15.00 7.83 16.04
CA ALA A 50 14.71 8.99 15.21
C ALA A 50 14.63 8.58 13.73
N THR A 51 15.56 7.76 13.26
CA THR A 51 15.56 7.21 11.90
C THR A 51 14.37 6.29 11.68
N ALA A 52 14.06 5.42 12.65
CA ALA A 52 12.88 4.56 12.63
C ALA A 52 11.60 5.39 12.50
N LYS A 53 11.42 6.39 13.38
CA LYS A 53 10.26 7.28 13.33
C LYS A 53 10.15 8.00 11.99
N LYS A 54 11.25 8.52 11.44
CA LYS A 54 11.26 9.20 10.14
C LYS A 54 10.84 8.27 9.00
N HIS A 55 11.32 7.03 9.00
CA HIS A 55 10.96 6.05 7.99
C HIS A 55 9.48 5.64 8.10
N CYS A 56 9.01 5.38 9.33
CA CYS A 56 7.61 5.03 9.57
C CYS A 56 6.66 6.17 9.23
N ASP A 57 7.02 7.42 9.54
CA ASP A 57 6.23 8.59 9.14
C ASP A 57 6.09 8.68 7.61
N CYS A 58 7.20 8.47 6.90
CA CYS A 58 7.16 8.39 5.45
C CYS A 58 6.25 7.26 4.96
N GLY A 59 6.30 6.08 5.59
CA GLY A 59 5.44 4.96 5.28
C GLY A 59 3.95 5.27 5.48
N ALA A 60 3.59 5.89 6.60
CA ALA A 60 2.22 6.33 6.87
C ALA A 60 1.73 7.33 5.81
N GLN A 61 2.56 8.33 5.48
CA GLN A 61 2.22 9.29 4.42
C GLN A 61 2.10 8.65 3.04
N ALA A 62 2.96 7.69 2.71
CA ALA A 62 2.90 6.97 1.45
C ALA A 62 1.63 6.11 1.35
N ILE A 63 1.24 5.46 2.44
CA ILE A 63 -0.02 4.72 2.54
C ILE A 63 -1.21 5.65 2.33
N LYS A 64 -1.29 6.77 3.08
CA LYS A 64 -2.37 7.75 2.96
C LYS A 64 -2.49 8.38 1.59
N LYS A 65 -1.43 8.40 0.77
CA LYS A 65 -1.44 9.01 -0.57
C LYS A 65 -1.80 8.04 -1.70
N ASN A 66 -1.68 6.73 -1.47
CA ASN A 66 -1.75 5.73 -2.55
C ASN A 66 -2.74 4.58 -2.30
N PHE A 67 -3.44 4.61 -1.16
CA PHE A 67 -4.40 3.59 -0.76
C PHE A 67 -5.70 4.26 -0.35
N SER A 68 -6.82 3.64 -0.71
CA SER A 68 -8.15 4.02 -0.25
C SER A 68 -8.37 3.68 1.23
N ASP A 69 -9.35 4.29 1.88
CA ASP A 69 -9.72 3.97 3.27
C ASP A 69 -9.94 2.46 3.50
N ALA A 70 -10.60 1.79 2.54
CA ALA A 70 -10.85 0.36 2.60
C ALA A 70 -9.56 -0.47 2.54
N GLU A 71 -8.64 -0.12 1.64
CA GLU A 71 -7.34 -0.79 1.56
C GLU A 71 -6.49 -0.53 2.82
N ILE A 72 -6.54 0.69 3.39
CA ILE A 72 -5.81 1.01 4.62
C ILE A 72 -6.37 0.24 5.81
N ALA A 73 -7.69 0.08 5.90
CA ALA A 73 -8.31 -0.76 6.91
C ALA A 73 -7.92 -2.24 6.75
N ASP A 74 -7.86 -2.73 5.51
CA ASP A 74 -7.51 -4.13 5.21
C ASP A 74 -6.03 -4.44 5.49
N LEU A 75 -5.12 -3.47 5.30
CA LEU A 75 -3.69 -3.60 5.68
C LEU A 75 -3.47 -3.85 7.19
N ASP A 76 -4.46 -3.53 8.02
CA ASP A 76 -4.43 -3.75 9.48
C ASP A 76 -5.41 -4.87 9.92
N SER A 77 -5.91 -5.66 8.98
CA SER A 77 -6.84 -6.76 9.25
C SER A 77 -6.22 -7.85 10.12
N GLN A 78 -6.99 -8.34 11.10
CA GLN A 78 -6.59 -9.46 11.97
C GLN A 78 -6.84 -10.83 11.31
N ASP A 79 -7.67 -10.88 10.27
CA ASP A 79 -8.03 -12.11 9.55
C ASP A 79 -7.02 -12.45 8.43
N GLY A 80 -5.92 -11.69 8.37
CA GLY A 80 -4.92 -11.73 7.32
C GLY A 80 -5.15 -10.64 6.28
N VAL A 81 -4.07 -10.31 5.58
CA VAL A 81 -4.05 -9.28 4.53
C VAL A 81 -3.83 -9.95 3.19
N ASP A 82 -4.54 -9.51 2.16
CA ASP A 82 -4.30 -9.98 0.79
C ASP A 82 -2.82 -9.77 0.38
N ALA A 83 -2.22 -10.81 -0.21
CA ALA A 83 -0.79 -10.81 -0.55
C ALA A 83 -0.44 -9.73 -1.59
N LYS A 84 -1.35 -9.45 -2.53
CA LYS A 84 -1.15 -8.43 -3.56
C LYS A 84 -1.26 -7.03 -2.96
N LEU A 85 -2.19 -6.83 -2.02
CA LEU A 85 -2.31 -5.59 -1.26
C LEU A 85 -1.03 -5.33 -0.42
N MET A 86 -0.54 -6.35 0.28
CA MET A 86 0.74 -6.27 1.01
C MET A 86 1.92 -5.95 0.10
N GLN A 87 2.03 -6.63 -1.04
CA GLN A 87 3.08 -6.37 -2.02
C GLN A 87 3.02 -4.94 -2.57
N LYS A 88 1.80 -4.42 -2.82
CA LYS A 88 1.59 -3.02 -3.22
C LYS A 88 2.10 -2.07 -2.14
N ALA A 89 1.73 -2.29 -0.87
CA ALA A 89 2.18 -1.46 0.27
C ALA A 89 3.70 -1.42 0.39
N GLN A 90 4.34 -2.60 0.39
CA GLN A 90 5.80 -2.69 0.45
C GLN A 90 6.48 -1.97 -0.73
N THR A 91 5.95 -2.15 -1.94
CA THR A 91 6.49 -1.50 -3.14
C THR A 91 6.41 0.02 -3.03
N ILE A 92 5.25 0.55 -2.65
CA ILE A 92 5.03 2.01 -2.55
C ILE A 92 5.86 2.62 -1.42
N VAL A 93 5.90 1.99 -0.25
CA VAL A 93 6.73 2.49 0.87
C VAL A 93 8.21 2.47 0.48
N LYS A 94 8.69 1.39 -0.15
CA LYS A 94 10.08 1.33 -0.63
C LYS A 94 10.41 2.43 -1.64
N GLN A 95 9.52 2.70 -2.59
CA GLN A 95 9.73 3.74 -3.59
C GLN A 95 9.67 5.15 -3.01
N ALA A 96 8.70 5.42 -2.12
CA ALA A 96 8.49 6.74 -1.54
C ALA A 96 9.53 7.09 -0.47
N CYS A 97 10.02 6.07 0.26
CA CYS A 97 10.82 6.22 1.47
C CYS A 97 12.25 5.68 1.33
N ALA A 98 12.69 5.40 0.09
CA ALA A 98 14.09 5.13 -0.18
C ALA A 98 14.98 6.30 0.30
N PRO A 99 16.15 6.02 0.88
CA PRO A 99 17.10 7.08 1.20
C PRO A 99 17.43 7.83 -0.10
N LYS A 100 17.28 9.16 -0.07
CA LYS A 100 17.75 10.00 -1.16
C LYS A 100 19.28 10.07 -1.05
N SER A 101 19.96 9.54 -2.06
CA SER A 101 21.41 9.62 -2.25
C SER A 101 21.89 11.06 -2.41
#